data_AF-A0A7C4RFM7-F1
#
_entry.id   AF-A0A7C4RFM7-F1
#
_cell.length_a   1.000
_cell.length_b   1.000
_cell.length_c   1.000
_cell.angle_alpha   90.00
_cell.angle_beta   90.00
_cell.angle_gamma   90.00
#
_symmetry.space_group_name_H-M   'P 1'
#
loop_
_entity.id
_entity.type
_entity.pdbx_description
1 polymer ?
#
loop_
_entity_poly.entity_id
_entity_poly.type
_entity_poly.pdbx_seq_one_letter_code
_entity_poly.pdbx_strand_id
1 'polypeptide(L)' 'MLQINNYHLRQKELIVANVHMLPFRDKCFDIVYCSHLLEHVENLIKVMHELEGVAK' A
#
# COMPACT_ATOMS: atom_id res chain seq x y z
N MET A 1 12.73 -7.59 25.27
CA MET A 1 13.73 -6.71 24.64
C MET A 1 14.14 -7.37 23.33
N LEU A 2 13.48 -7.02 22.23
CA LEU A 2 13.92 -7.40 20.88
C LEU A 2 14.32 -6.10 20.19
N GLN A 3 15.60 -5.98 19.87
CA GLN A 3 16.17 -4.81 19.21
C GLN A 3 15.61 -4.71 17.79
N ILE A 4 14.92 -3.61 17.50
CA ILE A 4 14.53 -3.27 16.13
C ILE A 4 15.78 -2.70 15.44
N ASN A 5 16.25 -3.41 14.42
CA ASN A 5 17.38 -3.01 13.59
C ASN A 5 17.12 -1.63 12.95
N ASN A 6 18.06 -0.70 13.15
CA ASN A 6 18.06 0.62 12.54
C ASN A 6 18.36 0.51 11.03
N TYR A 7 17.33 0.39 10.20
CA TYR A 7 17.45 0.55 8.76
C TYR A 7 17.45 2.04 8.41
N HIS A 8 18.51 2.52 7.76
CA HIS A 8 18.52 3.84 7.11
C HIS A 8 17.51 3.83 5.96
N LEU A 9 16.28 4.27 6.22
CA LEU A 9 15.27 4.49 5.20
C LEU A 9 15.68 5.70 4.37
N ARG A 10 16.26 5.44 3.19
CA ARG A 10 16.38 6.41 2.08
C ARG A 10 15.06 7.17 2.00
N GLN A 11 15.07 8.51 2.00
CA GLN A 11 13.84 9.32 1.96
C GLN A 11 12.95 8.84 0.80
N LYS A 12 11.84 8.18 1.15
CA LYS A 12 10.85 7.72 0.19
C LYS A 12 9.80 8.82 0.04
N GLU A 13 9.39 9.06 -1.19
CA GLU A 13 8.25 9.93 -1.46
C GLU A 13 6.99 9.32 -0.83
N LEU A 14 6.28 10.11 -0.04
CA LEU A 14 5.01 9.73 0.56
C LEU A 14 3.89 10.39 -0.22
N ILE A 15 2.92 9.59 -0.65
CA ILE A 15 1.72 10.05 -1.35
C ILE A 15 0.53 9.86 -0.40
N VAL A 16 -0.17 10.95 -0.10
CA VAL A 16 -1.45 10.90 0.62
C VAL A 16 -2.54 10.62 -0.40
N ALA A 17 -3.20 9.46 -0.29
CA ALA A 17 -4.24 9.03 -1.22
C ALA A 17 -5.34 8.24 -0.51
N ASN A 18 -6.49 8.13 -1.18
CA ASN A 18 -7.57 7.26 -0.76
C ASN A 18 -7.36 5.86 -1.36
N VAL A 19 -7.29 4.82 -0.53
CA VAL A 19 -7.08 3.44 -0.99
C VAL A 19 -8.25 2.89 -1.83
N HIS A 20 -9.43 3.50 -1.73
CA HIS A 20 -10.57 3.18 -2.59
C HIS A 20 -10.44 3.76 -4.01
N MET A 21 -9.41 4.56 -4.29
CA MET A 21 -9.13 5.14 -5.60
C MET A 21 -7.66 5.55 -5.67
N LEU A 22 -6.79 4.59 -6.01
CA LEU A 22 -5.36 4.82 -6.01
C LEU A 22 -4.95 5.67 -7.23
N PRO A 23 -4.09 6.71 -7.07
CA PRO A 23 -3.67 7.58 -8.16
C PRO A 23 -2.52 6.97 -8.97
N PHE A 24 -2.60 5.68 -9.24
CA PHE A 24 -1.56 4.92 -9.93
C PHE A 24 -2.12 4.28 -11.19
N ARG A 25 -1.24 4.05 -12.16
CA ARG A 25 -1.59 3.30 -13.36
C ARG A 25 -1.71 1.83 -13.00
N ASP A 26 -2.54 1.11 -13.75
CA ASP A 26 -2.55 -0.34 -13.72
C ASP A 26 -1.14 -0.92 -13.93
N LYS A 27 -0.87 -2.01 -13.19
CA LYS A 27 0.32 -2.84 -13.34
C LYS A 27 1.65 -2.08 -13.21
N CYS A 28 1.70 -1.03 -12.38
CA CYS A 28 2.92 -0.22 -12.21
C CYS A 28 3.82 -0.66 -11.04
N PHE A 29 3.35 -1.52 -10.14
CA PHE A 29 4.15 -2.04 -9.03
C PHE A 29 4.40 -3.54 -9.15
N ASP A 30 5.65 -3.96 -8.89
CA ASP A 30 6.00 -5.40 -8.82
C ASP A 30 5.51 -6.05 -7.52
N ILE A 31 5.46 -5.30 -6.42
CA ILE A 31 5.03 -5.77 -5.11
C ILE A 31 4.14 -4.71 -4.49
N VAL A 32 2.95 -5.12 -4.06
CA VAL A 32 2.02 -4.31 -3.26
C VAL A 32 1.93 -4.93 -1.87
N TYR A 33 2.06 -4.10 -0.84
CA TYR A 33 2.00 -4.51 0.56
C TYR A 33 1.14 -3.55 1.35
N CYS A 34 0.22 -4.09 2.14
CA CYS A 34 -0.51 -3.35 3.16
C CYS A 34 -0.45 -4.13 4.48
N SER A 35 -0.43 -3.41 5.59
CA SER A 35 -0.35 -3.99 6.94
C SER A 35 -1.30 -3.25 7.84
N HIS A 36 -2.15 -3.99 8.55
CA HIS A 36 -3.14 -3.43 9.47
C HIS A 36 -4.00 -2.30 8.85
N LEU A 37 -4.29 -2.39 7.54
CA LEU A 37 -5.05 -1.39 6.79
C LEU A 37 -6.43 -1.89 6.41
N LEU A 38 -6.55 -3.17 6.02
CA LEU A 38 -7.79 -3.73 5.46
C LEU A 38 -8.93 -3.80 6.48
N GLU A 39 -8.64 -3.82 7.77
CA GLU A 39 -9.64 -3.78 8.85
C GLU A 39 -10.28 -2.40 9.04
N HIS A 40 -9.71 -1.35 8.43
CA HIS A 40 -10.17 0.03 8.60
C HIS A 40 -10.86 0.62 7.37
N VAL A 41 -11.05 -0.17 6.30
CA VAL A 41 -11.67 0.31 5.05
C VAL A 41 -13.15 -0.04 5.00
N GLU A 42 -13.94 0.83 4.36
CA GLU A 42 -15.41 0.66 4.28
C GLU A 42 -15.82 -0.47 3.32
N ASN A 43 -15.18 -0.51 2.15
CA ASN A 43 -15.43 -1.51 1.11
C ASN A 43 -14.15 -2.29 0.80
N LEU A 44 -13.98 -3.41 1.48
CA LEU A 44 -12.83 -4.30 1.34
C LEU A 44 -12.66 -4.80 -0.11
N ILE A 45 -13.76 -5.24 -0.75
CA ILE A 45 -13.71 -5.80 -2.12
C ILE A 45 -13.18 -4.75 -3.10
N LYS A 46 -13.67 -3.51 -3.00
CA LYS A 46 -13.17 -2.41 -3.84
C LYS A 46 -11.68 -2.17 -3.62
N VAL A 47 -11.22 -2.16 -2.37
CA VAL A 47 -9.80 -1.98 -2.05
C VAL A 47 -8.95 -3.12 -2.62
N MET A 48 -9.41 -4.36 -2.50
CA MET A 48 -8.69 -5.50 -3.09
C MET A 48 -8.55 -5.36 -4.61
N HIS A 49 -9.60 -4.92 -5.31
CA HIS A 49 -9.51 -4.65 -6.75
C HIS A 49 -8.54 -3.51 -7.09
N GLU A 50 -8.51 -2.43 -6.31
CA GLU A 50 -7.54 -1.34 -6.51
C GLU A 50 -6.10 -1.83 -6.31
N LEU A 51 -5.84 -2.63 -5.27
CA LEU A 51 -4.52 -3.21 -5.00
C LEU A 51 -4.07 -4.20 -6.09
N GLU A 52 -4.98 -5.05 -6.57
CA GLU A 52 -4.74 -5.97 -7.70
C GLU A 52 -4.54 -5.22 -9.04
N GLY A 53 -5.24 -4.10 -9.22
CA GLY A 53 -5.15 -3.27 -10.42
C GLY A 53 -3.75 -2.71 -10.61
N VAL A 54 -3.14 -2.19 -9.54
CA VAL A 54 -1.82 -1.56 -9.60
C VAL A 54 -0.66 -2.57 -9.54
N ALA A 55 -0.89 -3.79 -9.07
CA ALA A 55 0.10 -4.88 -9.01
C ALA A 55 0.25 -5.59 -10.36
N LYS A 56 1.48 -5.83 -10.84
CA LYS A 56 1.77 -6.58 -12.08
C LYS A 56 1.18 -7.99 -12.08
#